data_AF-A0A1F9UAP8-F1
#
_entry.id   AF-A0A1F9UAP8-F1
#
_cell.length_a   1.000
_cell.length_b   1.000
_cell.length_c   1.000
_cell.angle_alpha   90.00
_cell.angle_beta   90.00
_cell.angle_gamma   90.00
#
_symmetry.space_group_name_H-M   'P 1'
#
loop_
_entity.id
_entity.type
_entity.pdbx_description
1 polymer ?
#
loop_
_entity_poly.entity_id
_entity_poly.type
_entity_poly.pdbx_seq_one_letter_code
_entity_poly.pdbx_strand_id
1 'polypeptide(L)'
;YAVILLAGRFYFGYSFKDLGKFRAQVWEKLSRHDGPVIWAANHLTLIDSFLIFWAVFPWHKMYCSRLVPWSTPEYRNYYFLGGPLRQRMVRFLMYLCRCIPFLREGEDEASVRWRQMAFEKCVWLLRHGGSVFIYPEAGRSRSGWFEAKRPKDFLGRMALEVPAAKFLCVYLRGENQLYTTVYPAKGERFLMRADLIDGVLPGETNPRAISERLFNKLAELQLEWFKDGAWPRNCGGNDVVDLKSEKAREHFDLEANEVDWEWVDRHLTPKELAYLRSQQPAQIYFVFWKFFAAKEASHKALAQSGLQTPVGAYGMLEVDLFRRQVVHLPTGCQVEVAFTDDDADKIHCIAVLRGGFIGDEDNPGDVLWKVDEVPADAAAQDYAREQCLKFIAQSSDEIPSPSVLAFSEQDGIPKILRSGKICDWGVSLSHSGRFAAYSFMIS
;
A
#
# COMPACT_ATOMS: atom_id res chain seq x y z
N TYR A 1 27.72 -11.91 0.84
CA TYR A 1 26.69 -11.69 1.86
C TYR A 1 27.20 -10.94 3.09
N ALA A 2 28.27 -11.35 3.78
CA ALA A 2 28.76 -10.70 5.01
C ALA A 2 28.95 -9.17 4.94
N VAL A 3 29.61 -8.65 3.89
CA VAL A 3 29.80 -7.19 3.73
C VAL A 3 28.48 -6.42 3.65
N ILE A 4 27.49 -6.96 2.94
CA ILE A 4 26.18 -6.33 2.78
C ILE A 4 25.39 -6.39 4.09
N LEU A 5 25.52 -7.48 4.84
CA LEU A 5 24.95 -7.62 6.19
C LEU A 5 25.52 -6.58 7.16
N LEU A 6 26.84 -6.42 7.16
CA LEU A 6 27.52 -5.43 7.99
C LEU A 6 27.11 -4.02 7.59
N ALA A 7 27.04 -3.71 6.29
CA ALA A 7 26.55 -2.42 5.81
C ALA A 7 25.09 -2.18 6.22
N GLY A 8 24.20 -3.15 5.99
CA GLY A 8 22.79 -3.07 6.40
C GLY A 8 22.63 -2.80 7.89
N ARG A 9 23.34 -3.55 8.74
CA ARG A 9 23.22 -3.47 10.20
C ARG A 9 23.89 -2.24 10.82
N PHE A 10 25.08 -1.87 10.36
CA PHE A 10 25.92 -0.85 11.02
C PHE A 10 25.91 0.49 10.29
N TYR A 11 25.86 0.51 8.96
CA TYR A 11 25.83 1.76 8.19
C TYR A 11 24.40 2.26 7.99
N PHE A 12 23.47 1.38 7.62
CA PHE A 12 22.07 1.74 7.42
C PHE A 12 21.22 1.59 8.68
N GLY A 13 21.68 0.88 9.71
CA GLY A 13 20.94 0.71 10.96
C GLY A 13 19.72 -0.21 10.85
N TYR A 14 19.62 -1.02 9.79
CA TYR A 14 18.48 -1.91 9.60
C TYR A 14 18.39 -2.99 10.68
N SER A 15 17.17 -3.33 11.07
CA SER A 15 16.89 -4.36 12.07
C SER A 15 15.61 -5.13 11.76
N PHE A 16 15.36 -6.23 12.47
CA PHE A 16 14.16 -7.05 12.28
C PHE A 16 13.44 -7.26 13.61
N LYS A 17 12.12 -7.16 13.61
CA LYS A 17 11.26 -7.54 14.72
C LYS A 17 11.19 -9.07 14.80
N ASP A 18 11.46 -9.60 15.99
CA ASP A 18 11.38 -11.03 16.34
C ASP A 18 12.13 -11.99 15.40
N LEU A 19 13.31 -11.57 14.92
CA LEU A 19 14.10 -12.29 13.91
C LEU A 19 14.37 -13.77 14.27
N GLY A 20 14.68 -14.05 15.54
CA GLY A 20 14.94 -15.41 16.00
C GLY A 20 13.72 -16.31 15.87
N LYS A 21 12.54 -15.80 16.26
CA LYS A 21 11.25 -16.49 16.16
C LYS A 21 10.88 -16.72 14.69
N PHE A 22 11.02 -15.69 13.85
CA PHE A 22 10.77 -15.79 12.41
C PHE A 22 11.65 -16.88 11.77
N ARG A 23 12.96 -16.89 12.05
CA ARG A 23 13.87 -17.93 11.56
C ARG A 23 13.44 -19.32 11.97
N ALA A 24 13.16 -19.53 13.25
CA ALA A 24 12.73 -20.83 13.76
C ALA A 24 11.49 -21.34 13.02
N GLN A 25 10.49 -20.49 12.84
CA GLN A 25 9.25 -20.82 12.12
C GLN A 25 9.49 -21.20 10.65
N VAL A 26 10.33 -20.43 9.94
CA VAL A 26 10.64 -20.72 8.52
C VAL A 26 11.41 -22.04 8.40
N TRP A 27 12.42 -22.27 9.25
CA TRP A 27 13.22 -23.49 9.20
C TRP A 27 12.45 -24.72 9.66
N GLU A 28 11.54 -24.59 10.60
CA GLU A 28 10.60 -25.65 10.97
C GLU A 28 9.74 -26.05 9.77
N LYS A 29 9.12 -25.08 9.07
CA LYS A 29 8.34 -25.34 7.86
C LYS A 29 9.17 -26.02 6.77
N LEU A 30 10.37 -25.53 6.51
CA LEU A 30 11.26 -26.10 5.50
C LEU A 30 11.75 -27.51 5.88
N SER A 31 11.97 -27.80 7.16
CA SER A 31 12.40 -29.14 7.61
C SER A 31 11.35 -30.23 7.44
N ARG A 32 10.08 -29.85 7.26
CA ARG A 32 8.96 -30.78 7.01
C ARG A 32 8.81 -31.14 5.53
N HIS A 33 9.65 -30.60 4.65
CA HIS A 33 9.57 -30.81 3.21
C HIS A 33 10.97 -31.04 2.60
N ASP A 34 11.21 -32.25 2.11
CA ASP A 34 12.47 -32.64 1.48
C ASP A 34 12.54 -32.29 -0.02
N GLY A 35 11.45 -31.76 -0.58
CA GLY A 35 11.35 -31.42 -1.99
C GLY A 35 11.83 -30.00 -2.35
N PRO A 36 11.72 -29.61 -3.63
CA PRO A 36 12.08 -28.28 -4.08
C PRO A 36 11.14 -27.20 -3.51
N VAL A 37 11.65 -25.97 -3.42
CA VAL A 37 10.92 -24.82 -2.89
C VAL A 37 10.98 -23.63 -3.84
N ILE A 38 9.81 -23.10 -4.17
CA ILE A 38 9.66 -21.84 -4.89
C ILE A 38 9.39 -20.75 -3.86
N TRP A 39 10.38 -19.89 -3.64
CA TRP A 39 10.24 -18.72 -2.78
C TRP A 39 9.51 -17.61 -3.53
N ALA A 40 8.44 -17.12 -2.94
CA ALA A 40 7.64 -16.04 -3.48
C ALA A 40 7.46 -14.94 -2.45
N ALA A 41 7.83 -13.71 -2.80
CA ALA A 41 7.72 -12.58 -1.87
C ALA A 41 7.10 -11.34 -2.51
N ASN A 42 6.49 -10.47 -1.70
CA ASN A 42 6.15 -9.13 -2.14
C ASN A 42 7.43 -8.32 -2.47
N HIS A 43 7.29 -7.27 -3.29
CA HIS A 43 8.45 -6.49 -3.73
C HIS A 43 8.27 -4.99 -3.54
N LEU A 44 9.02 -4.40 -2.61
CA LEU A 44 8.97 -3.00 -2.24
C LEU A 44 10.29 -2.26 -2.44
N THR A 45 11.46 -2.90 -2.36
CA THR A 45 12.77 -2.26 -2.53
C THR A 45 13.69 -3.00 -3.48
N LEU A 46 14.77 -2.36 -3.92
CA LEU A 46 15.80 -3.04 -4.73
C LEU A 46 16.51 -4.17 -3.96
N ILE A 47 16.51 -4.10 -2.63
CA ILE A 47 17.30 -4.97 -1.76
C ILE A 47 16.47 -5.99 -0.99
N ASP A 48 15.17 -6.18 -1.32
CA ASP A 48 14.29 -7.08 -0.56
C ASP A 48 14.82 -8.51 -0.51
N SER A 49 15.37 -9.05 -1.60
CA SER A 49 15.91 -10.40 -1.64
C SER A 49 17.10 -10.53 -0.70
N PHE A 50 17.92 -9.48 -0.59
CA PHE A 50 18.98 -9.42 0.39
C PHE A 50 18.44 -9.38 1.82
N LEU A 51 17.42 -8.57 2.10
CA LEU A 51 16.80 -8.47 3.42
C LEU A 51 16.17 -9.81 3.83
N ILE A 52 15.47 -10.48 2.92
CA ILE A 52 14.90 -11.81 3.15
C ILE A 52 16.02 -12.83 3.39
N PHE A 53 17.09 -12.80 2.61
CA PHE A 53 18.19 -13.75 2.80
C PHE A 53 18.91 -13.53 4.13
N TRP A 54 19.11 -12.28 4.53
CA TRP A 54 19.60 -11.95 5.86
C TRP A 54 18.65 -12.47 6.94
N ALA A 55 17.35 -12.24 6.77
CA ALA A 55 16.36 -12.63 7.76
C ALA A 55 16.30 -14.14 7.94
N VAL A 56 16.39 -14.92 6.86
CA VAL A 56 16.19 -16.37 6.88
C VAL A 56 17.47 -17.15 7.14
N PHE A 57 18.58 -16.80 6.47
CA PHE A 57 19.78 -17.64 6.40
C PHE A 57 20.88 -17.11 7.34
N PRO A 58 21.02 -17.66 8.57
CA PRO A 58 22.23 -17.43 9.35
C PRO A 58 23.45 -18.02 8.61
N TRP A 59 24.65 -17.51 8.89
CA TRP A 59 25.86 -17.85 8.13
C TRP A 59 26.11 -19.36 8.00
N HIS A 60 25.87 -20.14 9.06
CA HIS A 60 26.06 -21.59 9.05
C HIS A 60 25.08 -22.32 8.11
N LYS A 61 23.91 -21.75 7.80
CA LYS A 61 22.92 -22.30 6.86
C LYS A 61 23.15 -21.86 5.42
N MET A 62 24.02 -20.88 5.16
CA MET A 62 24.35 -20.46 3.78
C MET A 62 25.08 -21.56 3.00
N TYR A 63 25.66 -22.54 3.69
CA TYR A 63 26.28 -23.72 3.08
C TYR A 63 25.27 -24.81 2.68
N CYS A 64 23.99 -24.70 3.08
CA CYS A 64 22.92 -25.60 2.65
C CYS A 64 22.52 -25.26 1.19
N SER A 65 23.32 -25.73 0.24
CA SER A 65 23.26 -25.34 -1.17
C SER A 65 21.91 -25.59 -1.88
N ARG A 66 21.09 -26.52 -1.38
CA ARG A 66 19.77 -26.85 -1.94
C ARG A 66 18.66 -25.85 -1.56
N LEU A 67 18.72 -25.33 -0.34
CA LEU A 67 17.68 -24.45 0.21
C LEU A 67 17.96 -22.97 -0.06
N VAL A 68 19.21 -22.59 -0.33
CA VAL A 68 19.56 -21.22 -0.74
C VAL A 68 19.08 -20.99 -2.18
N PRO A 69 18.06 -20.14 -2.39
CA PRO A 69 17.39 -20.07 -3.66
C PRO A 69 18.18 -19.26 -4.69
N TRP A 70 17.98 -19.59 -5.97
CA TRP A 70 18.45 -18.78 -7.08
C TRP A 70 17.47 -17.63 -7.33
N SER A 71 17.94 -16.39 -7.22
CA SER A 71 17.10 -15.19 -7.42
C SER A 71 16.93 -14.86 -8.90
N THR A 72 15.78 -14.31 -9.28
CA THR A 72 15.50 -13.93 -10.69
C THR A 72 15.44 -12.40 -10.90
N PRO A 73 16.58 -11.67 -10.84
CA PRO A 73 16.58 -10.22 -11.03
C PRO A 73 16.26 -9.83 -12.48
N GLU A 74 15.73 -8.62 -12.67
CA GLU A 74 15.55 -8.04 -14.01
C GLU A 74 16.89 -7.76 -14.67
N TYR A 75 17.08 -8.29 -15.89
CA TYR A 75 18.30 -8.19 -16.67
C TYR A 75 18.73 -6.74 -16.90
N ARG A 76 17.77 -5.88 -17.28
CA ARG A 76 18.06 -4.47 -17.60
C ARG A 76 18.62 -3.68 -16.41
N ASN A 77 18.27 -4.03 -15.18
CA ASN A 77 18.66 -3.27 -13.98
C ASN A 77 20.15 -3.37 -13.65
N TYR A 78 20.84 -4.43 -14.10
CA TYR A 78 22.21 -4.71 -13.67
C TYR A 78 23.19 -4.82 -14.84
N TYR A 79 22.73 -5.26 -16.02
CA TYR A 79 23.63 -5.68 -17.10
C TYR A 79 24.09 -4.54 -18.03
N PHE A 80 23.51 -3.33 -17.90
CA PHE A 80 23.89 -2.14 -18.67
C PHE A 80 24.69 -1.09 -17.87
N LEU A 81 25.10 -1.40 -16.64
CA LEU A 81 25.83 -0.46 -15.78
C LEU A 81 27.32 -0.37 -16.17
N GLY A 82 27.66 0.66 -16.93
CA GLY A 82 29.04 1.11 -17.19
C GLY A 82 29.77 0.36 -18.31
N GLY A 83 31.11 0.52 -18.36
CA GLY A 83 31.98 -0.03 -19.40
C GLY A 83 32.19 -1.57 -19.33
N PRO A 84 32.86 -2.16 -20.33
CA PRO A 84 32.95 -3.62 -20.52
C PRO A 84 33.49 -4.40 -19.30
N LEU A 85 34.47 -3.85 -18.59
CA LEU A 85 35.06 -4.47 -17.41
C LEU A 85 34.06 -4.53 -16.24
N ARG A 86 33.32 -3.43 -16.01
CA ARG A 86 32.30 -3.35 -14.96
C ARG A 86 31.16 -4.33 -15.24
N GLN A 87 30.73 -4.46 -16.49
CA GLN A 87 29.71 -5.43 -16.89
C GLN A 87 30.16 -6.88 -16.61
N ARG A 88 31.41 -7.24 -16.93
CA ARG A 88 31.96 -8.56 -16.60
C ARG A 88 32.00 -8.81 -15.09
N MET A 89 32.42 -7.83 -14.31
CA MET A 89 32.43 -7.92 -12.85
C MET A 89 31.02 -8.08 -12.27
N VAL A 90 30.03 -7.32 -12.75
CA VAL A 90 28.64 -7.43 -12.31
C VAL A 90 28.06 -8.81 -12.66
N ARG A 91 28.34 -9.32 -13.87
CA ARG A 91 27.92 -10.68 -14.28
C ARG A 91 28.51 -11.76 -13.37
N PHE A 92 29.79 -11.66 -13.07
CA PHE A 92 30.47 -12.57 -12.17
C PHE A 92 29.87 -12.50 -10.76
N LEU A 93 29.63 -11.30 -10.24
CA LEU A 93 29.01 -11.10 -8.93
C LEU A 93 27.58 -11.66 -8.88
N MET A 94 26.77 -11.44 -9.92
CA MET A 94 25.43 -12.02 -10.03
C MET A 94 25.45 -13.55 -10.04
N TYR A 95 26.42 -14.15 -10.72
CA TYR A 95 26.59 -15.60 -10.69
C TYR A 95 26.96 -16.11 -9.28
N LEU A 96 27.91 -15.45 -8.60
CA LEU A 96 28.26 -15.79 -7.20
C LEU A 96 27.09 -15.59 -6.24
N CYS A 97 26.22 -14.61 -6.49
CA CYS A 97 25.00 -14.37 -5.73
C CYS A 97 23.83 -15.29 -6.13
N ARG A 98 24.05 -16.26 -7.03
CA ARG A 98 23.04 -17.22 -7.52
C ARG A 98 21.86 -16.54 -8.22
N CYS A 99 22.16 -15.63 -9.13
CA CYS A 99 21.13 -14.93 -9.91
C CYS A 99 20.90 -15.57 -11.29
N ILE A 100 19.64 -15.73 -11.68
CA ILE A 100 19.19 -16.08 -13.03
C ILE A 100 18.55 -14.83 -13.64
N PRO A 101 19.24 -14.11 -14.54
CA PRO A 101 18.70 -12.87 -15.09
C PRO A 101 17.43 -13.15 -15.92
N PHE A 102 16.37 -12.43 -15.59
CA PHE A 102 15.08 -12.51 -16.26
C PHE A 102 14.83 -11.24 -17.07
N LEU A 103 14.22 -11.34 -18.24
CA LEU A 103 13.84 -10.17 -19.05
C LEU A 103 12.33 -9.98 -19.00
N ARG A 104 11.83 -8.91 -18.37
CA ARG A 104 10.38 -8.68 -18.18
C ARG A 104 9.66 -8.19 -19.44
N GLU A 105 10.34 -7.40 -20.27
CA GLU A 105 9.74 -6.69 -21.41
C GLU A 105 10.22 -7.23 -22.76
N GLY A 106 9.57 -6.80 -23.85
CA GLY A 106 9.93 -7.15 -25.22
C GLY A 106 9.10 -8.33 -25.75
N GLU A 107 8.44 -8.14 -26.88
CA GLU A 107 7.64 -9.16 -27.57
C GLU A 107 8.38 -9.80 -28.76
N ASP A 108 9.56 -9.29 -29.08
CA ASP A 108 10.41 -9.88 -30.10
C ASP A 108 10.83 -11.31 -29.75
N GLU A 109 11.13 -12.10 -30.79
CA GLU A 109 11.47 -13.52 -30.65
C GLU A 109 12.64 -13.76 -29.70
N ALA A 110 13.65 -12.88 -29.69
CA ALA A 110 14.80 -13.01 -28.81
C ALA A 110 14.41 -12.80 -27.34
N SER A 111 13.57 -11.80 -27.05
CA SER A 111 13.03 -11.56 -25.71
C SER A 111 12.16 -12.72 -25.21
N VAL A 112 11.31 -13.29 -26.07
CA VAL A 112 10.51 -14.48 -25.76
C VAL A 112 11.40 -15.68 -25.46
N ARG A 113 12.37 -15.96 -26.32
CA ARG A 113 13.34 -17.06 -26.15
C ARG A 113 14.14 -16.90 -24.86
N TRP A 114 14.53 -15.67 -24.51
CA TRP A 114 15.24 -15.41 -23.25
C TRP A 114 14.41 -15.78 -22.03
N ARG A 115 13.15 -15.35 -21.97
CA ARG A 115 12.22 -15.70 -20.87
C ARG A 115 12.03 -17.21 -20.77
N GLN A 116 11.88 -17.88 -21.90
CA GLN A 116 11.74 -19.33 -21.97
C GLN A 116 12.99 -20.04 -21.40
N MET A 117 14.19 -19.63 -21.81
CA MET A 117 15.43 -20.21 -21.25
C MET A 117 15.57 -19.97 -19.75
N ALA A 118 15.18 -18.79 -19.25
CA ALA A 118 15.22 -18.49 -17.82
C ALA A 118 14.20 -19.35 -17.04
N PHE A 119 13.01 -19.56 -17.60
CA PHE A 119 12.00 -20.47 -17.05
C PHE A 119 12.51 -21.92 -16.98
N GLU A 120 13.04 -22.44 -18.09
CA GLU A 120 13.60 -23.80 -18.16
C GLU A 120 14.72 -24.02 -17.16
N LYS A 121 15.59 -23.03 -16.94
CA LYS A 121 16.63 -23.08 -15.91
C LYS A 121 16.03 -23.17 -14.50
N CYS A 122 14.97 -22.42 -14.22
CA CYS A 122 14.30 -22.49 -12.92
C CYS A 122 13.68 -23.89 -12.71
N VAL A 123 12.98 -24.41 -13.72
CA VAL A 123 12.40 -25.77 -13.69
C VAL A 123 13.50 -26.81 -13.51
N TRP A 124 14.62 -26.70 -14.24
CA TRP A 124 15.76 -27.61 -14.09
C TRP A 124 16.29 -27.60 -12.66
N LEU A 125 16.51 -26.44 -12.04
CA LEU A 125 16.97 -26.35 -10.66
C LEU A 125 16.00 -27.01 -9.67
N LEU A 126 14.70 -26.76 -9.83
CA LEU A 126 13.67 -27.33 -8.98
C LEU A 126 13.58 -28.85 -9.14
N ARG A 127 13.67 -29.39 -10.36
CA ARG A 127 13.71 -30.84 -10.61
C ARG A 127 14.89 -31.54 -9.92
N HIS A 128 15.98 -30.82 -9.65
CA HIS A 128 17.15 -31.33 -8.94
C HIS A 128 17.12 -31.03 -7.42
N GLY A 129 15.94 -30.70 -6.87
CA GLY A 129 15.76 -30.43 -5.44
C GLY A 129 16.34 -29.09 -4.99
N GLY A 130 16.62 -28.18 -5.93
CA GLY A 130 17.02 -26.81 -5.63
C GLY A 130 15.84 -25.91 -5.26
N SER A 131 16.15 -24.64 -5.02
CA SER A 131 15.17 -23.60 -4.74
C SER A 131 15.34 -22.40 -5.68
N VAL A 132 14.25 -21.71 -5.99
CA VAL A 132 14.26 -20.46 -6.78
C VAL A 132 13.52 -19.37 -6.03
N PHE A 133 13.88 -18.11 -6.26
CA PHE A 133 13.27 -16.94 -5.61
C PHE A 133 12.77 -15.97 -6.66
N ILE A 134 11.45 -15.71 -6.61
CA ILE A 134 10.70 -14.96 -7.62
C ILE A 134 9.79 -13.96 -6.91
N TYR A 135 9.66 -12.75 -7.46
CA TYR A 135 8.62 -11.80 -7.06
C TYR A 135 7.38 -12.02 -7.95
N PRO A 136 6.23 -12.47 -7.41
CA PRO A 136 5.04 -12.80 -8.18
C PRO A 136 4.48 -11.61 -8.97
N GLU A 137 4.64 -10.41 -8.43
CA GLU A 137 4.12 -9.16 -9.00
C GLU A 137 4.80 -8.76 -10.32
N ALA A 138 5.93 -9.41 -10.67
CA ALA A 138 6.78 -9.07 -11.83
C ALA A 138 7.24 -7.59 -11.85
N GLY A 139 7.19 -6.93 -10.71
CA GLY A 139 7.44 -5.51 -10.51
C GLY A 139 7.50 -5.20 -9.02
N ARG A 140 7.87 -3.97 -8.67
CA ARG A 140 7.68 -3.46 -7.30
C ARG A 140 6.27 -2.92 -7.18
N SER A 141 5.58 -3.21 -6.07
CA SER A 141 4.28 -2.61 -5.80
C SER A 141 4.43 -1.10 -5.66
N ARG A 142 3.85 -0.34 -6.60
CA ARG A 142 3.93 1.13 -6.56
C ARG A 142 3.24 1.71 -5.33
N SER A 143 2.14 1.11 -4.89
CA SER A 143 1.37 1.55 -3.73
C SER A 143 1.90 1.02 -2.40
N GLY A 144 2.90 0.14 -2.42
CA GLY A 144 3.33 -0.59 -1.23
C GLY A 144 2.40 -1.76 -0.85
N TRP A 145 1.27 -1.93 -1.54
CA TRP A 145 0.28 -2.97 -1.25
C TRP A 145 0.42 -4.11 -2.25
N PHE A 146 0.39 -5.34 -1.76
CA PHE A 146 0.38 -6.53 -2.60
C PHE A 146 -0.99 -6.69 -3.27
N GLU A 147 -1.03 -6.66 -4.61
CA GLU A 147 -2.26 -6.79 -5.40
C GLU A 147 -2.56 -8.25 -5.71
N ALA A 148 -3.47 -8.85 -4.94
CA ALA A 148 -3.85 -10.25 -5.09
C ALA A 148 -4.71 -10.53 -6.34
N LYS A 149 -5.51 -9.54 -6.80
CA LYS A 149 -6.53 -9.74 -7.85
C LYS A 149 -5.95 -9.82 -9.26
N ARG A 150 -4.62 -9.76 -9.41
CA ARG A 150 -3.92 -9.84 -10.71
C ARG A 150 -2.82 -10.90 -10.70
N PRO A 151 -3.16 -12.16 -10.39
CA PRO A 151 -2.21 -13.27 -10.39
C PRO A 151 -1.55 -13.38 -11.77
N LYS A 152 -0.27 -13.78 -11.81
CA LYS A 152 0.43 -14.13 -13.05
C LYS A 152 0.61 -15.64 -13.12
N ASP A 153 0.38 -16.25 -14.29
CA ASP A 153 0.42 -17.71 -14.45
C ASP A 153 1.81 -18.34 -14.33
N PHE A 154 2.86 -17.51 -14.33
CA PHE A 154 4.25 -17.96 -14.37
C PHE A 154 4.60 -18.96 -13.25
N LEU A 155 4.22 -18.64 -12.00
CA LEU A 155 4.50 -19.49 -10.85
C LEU A 155 3.67 -20.78 -10.87
N GLY A 156 2.39 -20.69 -11.26
CA GLY A 156 1.54 -21.87 -11.45
C GLY A 156 2.06 -22.82 -12.54
N ARG A 157 2.55 -22.28 -13.68
CA ARG A 157 3.20 -23.10 -14.72
C ARG A 157 4.45 -23.80 -14.19
N MET A 158 5.25 -23.10 -13.39
CA MET A 158 6.45 -23.67 -12.78
C MET A 158 6.12 -24.80 -11.80
N ALA A 159 5.06 -24.64 -11.00
CA ALA A 159 4.57 -25.67 -10.10
C ALA A 159 4.01 -26.89 -10.86
N LEU A 160 3.29 -26.70 -11.97
CA LEU A 160 2.83 -27.81 -12.82
C LEU A 160 4.00 -28.61 -13.41
N GLU A 161 5.08 -27.94 -13.81
CA GLU A 161 6.30 -28.61 -14.32
C GLU A 161 7.07 -29.37 -13.24
N VAL A 162 6.88 -29.01 -11.97
CA VAL A 162 7.52 -29.63 -10.80
C VAL A 162 6.50 -29.79 -9.67
N PRO A 163 5.56 -30.76 -9.76
CA PRO A 163 4.44 -30.88 -8.81
C PRO A 163 4.86 -31.11 -7.35
N ALA A 164 6.06 -31.63 -7.12
CA ALA A 164 6.64 -31.79 -5.79
C ALA A 164 7.12 -30.48 -5.16
N ALA A 165 7.12 -29.37 -5.90
CA ALA A 165 7.52 -28.07 -5.37
C ALA A 165 6.44 -27.48 -4.47
N LYS A 166 6.87 -26.91 -3.34
CA LYS A 166 6.02 -26.09 -2.47
C LYS A 166 6.35 -24.62 -2.65
N PHE A 167 5.39 -23.76 -2.36
CA PHE A 167 5.63 -22.32 -2.31
C PHE A 167 5.93 -21.87 -0.89
N LEU A 168 7.08 -21.25 -0.69
CA LEU A 168 7.34 -20.48 0.53
C LEU A 168 7.00 -19.02 0.26
N CYS A 169 5.80 -18.64 0.70
CA CYS A 169 5.31 -17.26 0.63
C CYS A 169 5.95 -16.45 1.75
N VAL A 170 6.51 -15.28 1.42
CA VAL A 170 7.16 -14.38 2.37
C VAL A 170 6.64 -12.96 2.15
N TYR A 171 6.02 -12.39 3.17
CA TYR A 171 5.71 -10.96 3.20
C TYR A 171 6.76 -10.23 4.04
N LEU A 172 7.42 -9.22 3.46
CA LEU A 172 8.41 -8.36 4.09
C LEU A 172 8.00 -6.89 3.90
N ARG A 173 8.01 -6.14 5.00
CA ARG A 173 7.82 -4.69 4.95
C ARG A 173 8.47 -4.00 6.15
N GLY A 174 9.07 -2.83 5.93
CA GLY A 174 9.55 -1.95 7.00
C GLY A 174 8.38 -1.36 7.79
N GLU A 175 8.51 -1.23 9.11
CA GLU A 175 7.46 -0.69 9.98
C GLU A 175 7.05 0.73 9.56
N ASN A 176 7.96 1.53 9.01
CA ASN A 176 7.67 2.88 8.50
C ASN A 176 7.59 2.95 6.97
N GLN A 177 7.64 1.79 6.29
CA GLN A 177 7.74 1.74 4.83
C GLN A 177 6.37 1.84 4.17
N LEU A 178 6.01 3.04 3.71
CA LEU A 178 4.70 3.36 3.14
C LEU A 178 4.50 2.89 1.70
N TYR A 179 5.58 2.78 0.94
CA TYR A 179 5.53 2.55 -0.51
C TYR A 179 6.82 1.90 -1.01
N THR A 180 6.91 1.69 -2.32
CA THR A 180 8.16 1.21 -2.92
C THR A 180 9.25 2.25 -2.89
N THR A 181 10.44 1.88 -2.44
CA THR A 181 11.61 2.74 -2.47
C THR A 181 12.73 2.05 -3.25
N VAL A 182 13.81 2.79 -3.55
CA VAL A 182 15.03 2.13 -4.04
C VAL A 182 15.70 1.40 -2.87
N TYR A 183 15.83 2.09 -1.74
CA TYR A 183 16.36 1.57 -0.48
C TYR A 183 15.42 1.95 0.67
N PRO A 184 15.30 1.11 1.71
CA PRO A 184 14.61 1.47 2.94
C PRO A 184 15.25 2.67 3.65
N ALA A 185 14.47 3.40 4.44
CA ALA A 185 14.94 4.52 5.25
C ALA A 185 16.00 4.06 6.27
N LYS A 186 17.01 4.88 6.57
CA LYS A 186 18.02 4.53 7.59
C LYS A 186 17.32 4.27 8.94
N GLY A 187 17.78 3.25 9.65
CA GLY A 187 17.19 2.81 10.92
C GLY A 187 15.93 1.96 10.78
N GLU A 188 15.48 1.65 9.55
CA GLU A 188 14.24 0.89 9.34
C GLU A 188 14.25 -0.45 10.07
N ARG A 189 13.13 -0.74 10.72
CA ARG A 189 12.88 -2.03 11.36
C ARG A 189 11.88 -2.81 10.53
N PHE A 190 12.23 -4.04 10.15
CA PHE A 190 11.41 -4.88 9.31
C PHE A 190 10.61 -5.88 10.13
N LEU A 191 9.36 -6.09 9.71
CA LEU A 191 8.53 -7.19 10.16
C LEU A 191 8.27 -8.12 8.98
N MET A 192 8.28 -9.43 9.24
CA MET A 192 8.14 -10.45 8.22
C MET A 192 7.11 -11.50 8.61
N ARG A 193 6.35 -11.97 7.63
CA ARG A 193 5.43 -13.11 7.75
C ARG A 193 5.80 -14.13 6.67
N ALA A 194 5.69 -15.41 6.99
CA ALA A 194 6.00 -16.44 6.02
C ALA A 194 5.18 -17.69 6.25
N ASP A 195 4.78 -18.34 5.17
CA ASP A 195 4.05 -19.60 5.22
C ASP A 195 4.40 -20.50 4.03
N LEU A 196 4.31 -21.81 4.26
CA LEU A 196 4.65 -22.83 3.27
C LEU A 196 3.36 -23.51 2.81
N ILE A 197 3.01 -23.34 1.54
CA ILE A 197 1.81 -23.91 0.93
C ILE A 197 2.17 -24.88 -0.20
N ASP A 198 1.24 -25.76 -0.55
CA ASP A 198 1.42 -26.69 -1.66
C ASP A 198 1.43 -25.96 -3.01
N GLY A 199 2.34 -26.41 -3.89
CA GLY A 199 2.46 -25.94 -5.25
C GLY A 199 1.27 -26.40 -6.09
N VAL A 200 1.19 -27.70 -6.37
CA VAL A 200 0.09 -28.32 -7.13
C VAL A 200 -0.71 -29.22 -6.20
N LEU A 201 -2.04 -29.06 -6.19
CA LEU A 201 -2.94 -30.00 -5.51
C LEU A 201 -3.26 -31.21 -6.40
N PRO A 202 -3.62 -32.38 -5.85
CA PRO A 202 -3.97 -33.54 -6.64
C PRO A 202 -5.08 -33.23 -7.68
N GLY A 203 -4.79 -33.51 -8.96
CA GLY A 203 -5.72 -33.28 -10.07
C GLY A 203 -5.77 -31.85 -10.63
N GLU A 204 -5.00 -30.92 -10.06
CA GLU A 204 -4.95 -29.53 -10.52
C GLU A 204 -4.13 -29.39 -11.81
N THR A 205 -4.72 -28.79 -12.85
CA THR A 205 -4.07 -28.59 -14.16
C THR A 205 -4.04 -27.13 -14.61
N ASN A 206 -4.74 -26.25 -13.88
CA ASN A 206 -4.86 -24.85 -14.24
C ASN A 206 -3.77 -24.00 -13.54
N PRO A 207 -2.79 -23.44 -14.28
CA PRO A 207 -1.74 -22.62 -13.67
C PRO A 207 -2.26 -21.32 -13.05
N ARG A 208 -3.39 -20.78 -13.54
CA ARG A 208 -3.99 -19.56 -12.97
C ARG A 208 -4.46 -19.80 -11.54
N ALA A 209 -5.20 -20.90 -11.32
CA ALA A 209 -5.73 -21.27 -10.00
C ALA A 209 -4.61 -21.52 -8.98
N ILE A 210 -3.52 -22.18 -9.42
CA ILE A 210 -2.33 -22.39 -8.59
C ILE A 210 -1.71 -21.05 -8.18
N SER A 211 -1.52 -20.14 -9.14
CA SER A 211 -1.00 -18.80 -8.85
C SER A 211 -1.94 -17.98 -7.96
N GLU A 212 -3.26 -18.10 -8.13
CA GLU A 212 -4.25 -17.43 -7.28
C GLU A 212 -4.13 -17.85 -5.82
N ARG A 213 -3.97 -19.16 -5.55
CA ARG A 213 -3.74 -19.66 -4.19
C ARG A 213 -2.51 -19.03 -3.54
N LEU A 214 -1.41 -18.90 -4.30
CA LEU A 214 -0.21 -18.22 -3.85
C LEU A 214 -0.43 -16.72 -3.56
N PHE A 215 -1.07 -16.01 -4.49
CA PHE A 215 -1.36 -14.58 -4.33
C PHE A 215 -2.28 -14.34 -3.12
N ASN A 216 -3.32 -15.16 -2.96
CA ASN A 216 -4.21 -15.09 -1.80
C ASN A 216 -3.43 -15.33 -0.49
N LYS A 217 -2.52 -16.30 -0.45
CA LYS A 217 -1.67 -16.50 0.72
C LYS A 217 -0.78 -15.29 1.02
N LEU A 218 -0.18 -14.67 0.00
CA LEU A 218 0.60 -13.43 0.21
C LEU A 218 -0.26 -12.27 0.70
N ALA A 219 -1.53 -12.19 0.27
CA ALA A 219 -2.50 -11.22 0.77
C ALA A 219 -2.87 -11.47 2.23
N GLU A 220 -3.08 -12.73 2.63
CA GLU A 220 -3.29 -13.11 4.02
C GLU A 220 -2.08 -12.71 4.90
N LEU A 221 -0.86 -13.03 4.46
CA LEU A 221 0.37 -12.66 5.19
C LEU A 221 0.54 -11.14 5.29
N GLN A 222 0.09 -10.38 4.28
CA GLN A 222 0.03 -8.94 4.34
C GLN A 222 -0.94 -8.47 5.44
N LEU A 223 -2.15 -9.02 5.50
CA LEU A 223 -3.11 -8.69 6.56
C LEU A 223 -2.58 -9.04 7.96
N GLU A 224 -1.92 -10.19 8.11
CA GLU A 224 -1.22 -10.56 9.35
C GLU A 224 -0.12 -9.56 9.72
N TRP A 225 0.64 -9.09 8.73
CA TRP A 225 1.66 -8.06 8.96
C TRP A 225 1.02 -6.77 9.47
N PHE A 226 -0.11 -6.34 8.90
CA PHE A 226 -0.82 -5.13 9.35
C PHE A 226 -1.45 -5.29 10.73
N LYS A 227 -1.91 -6.50 11.11
CA LYS A 227 -2.32 -6.80 12.48
C LYS A 227 -1.18 -6.54 13.46
N ASP A 228 0.03 -7.01 13.19
CA ASP A 228 1.12 -6.89 14.16
C ASP A 228 2.08 -5.70 13.90
N GLY A 229 1.75 -4.89 12.90
CA GLY A 229 2.52 -3.76 12.41
C GLY A 229 2.31 -2.49 13.24
N ALA A 230 3.24 -1.55 13.11
CA ALA A 230 3.20 -0.26 13.81
C ALA A 230 2.33 0.79 13.11
N TRP A 231 1.66 0.43 12.01
CA TRP A 231 0.84 1.38 11.27
C TRP A 231 -0.44 1.69 12.05
N PRO A 232 -0.85 2.96 12.08
CA PRO A 232 -2.17 3.29 12.59
C PRO A 232 -3.18 2.57 11.72
N ARG A 233 -3.88 1.60 12.31
CA ARG A 233 -4.89 0.79 11.60
C ARG A 233 -6.06 1.64 11.14
N ASN A 234 -6.21 2.81 11.76
CA ASN A 234 -7.32 3.71 11.54
C ASN A 234 -6.89 5.07 10.97
N CYS A 235 -6.50 5.12 9.70
CA CYS A 235 -6.23 6.37 8.98
C CYS A 235 -7.43 6.73 8.10
N GLY A 236 -8.33 7.57 8.62
CA GLY A 236 -9.49 8.08 7.90
C GLY A 236 -9.43 9.60 7.81
N GLY A 237 -9.74 10.16 6.66
CA GLY A 237 -9.85 11.58 6.43
C GLY A 237 -11.25 11.94 5.94
N ASN A 238 -11.66 13.17 6.21
CA ASN A 238 -13.01 13.63 5.94
C ASN A 238 -13.00 15.08 5.48
N ASP A 239 -13.78 15.39 4.45
CA ASP A 239 -13.98 16.77 4.03
C ASP A 239 -15.37 17.05 3.48
N VAL A 240 -15.87 18.26 3.75
CA VAL A 240 -17.18 18.71 3.27
C VAL A 240 -17.05 20.11 2.68
N VAL A 241 -17.74 20.36 1.57
CA VAL A 241 -17.76 21.66 0.88
C VAL A 241 -19.20 22.14 0.77
N ASP A 242 -19.51 23.34 1.30
CA ASP A 242 -20.79 24.03 1.08
C ASP A 242 -20.75 24.80 -0.24
N LEU A 243 -21.44 24.27 -1.25
CA LEU A 243 -21.52 24.85 -2.60
C LEU A 243 -22.38 26.13 -2.65
N LYS A 244 -23.09 26.45 -1.56
CA LYS A 244 -23.83 27.71 -1.43
C LYS A 244 -23.06 28.78 -0.68
N SER A 245 -21.90 28.44 -0.11
CA SER A 245 -21.09 29.43 0.60
C SER A 245 -20.52 30.48 -0.37
N GLU A 246 -20.49 31.74 0.06
CA GLU A 246 -19.90 32.83 -0.72
C GLU A 246 -18.43 32.54 -1.05
N LYS A 247 -17.68 31.99 -0.10
CA LYS A 247 -16.28 31.59 -0.28
C LYS A 247 -16.08 30.56 -1.38
N ALA A 248 -16.98 29.56 -1.50
CA ALA A 248 -16.86 28.57 -2.56
C ALA A 248 -17.11 29.17 -3.95
N ARG A 249 -17.81 30.30 -4.03
CA ARG A 249 -18.21 30.98 -5.28
C ARG A 249 -17.29 32.14 -5.66
N GLU A 250 -16.42 32.59 -4.77
CA GLU A 250 -15.55 33.77 -4.98
C GLU A 250 -14.75 33.72 -6.30
N HIS A 251 -14.33 32.53 -6.73
CA HIS A 251 -13.53 32.31 -7.94
C HIS A 251 -14.32 31.74 -9.13
N PHE A 252 -15.64 31.69 -9.02
CA PHE A 252 -16.54 31.09 -10.01
C PHE A 252 -17.78 31.97 -10.20
N ASP A 253 -17.85 32.69 -11.31
CA ASP A 253 -19.09 33.35 -11.71
C ASP A 253 -19.96 32.33 -12.45
N LEU A 254 -20.96 31.79 -11.74
CA LEU A 254 -21.84 30.76 -12.29
C LEU A 254 -22.85 31.32 -13.29
N GLU A 255 -23.16 32.62 -13.24
CA GLU A 255 -24.10 33.26 -14.15
C GLU A 255 -23.42 33.61 -15.47
N ALA A 256 -22.23 34.23 -15.40
CA ALA A 256 -21.40 34.52 -16.56
C ALA A 256 -20.61 33.30 -17.05
N ASN A 257 -20.57 32.23 -16.25
CA ASN A 257 -19.84 31.00 -16.53
C ASN A 257 -18.33 31.27 -16.73
N GLU A 258 -17.80 32.17 -15.89
CA GLU A 258 -16.40 32.59 -15.83
C GLU A 258 -15.69 31.96 -14.64
N VAL A 259 -14.41 31.66 -14.81
CA VAL A 259 -13.58 30.98 -13.80
C VAL A 259 -12.23 31.67 -13.70
N ASP A 260 -11.78 31.95 -12.48
CA ASP A 260 -10.41 32.39 -12.22
C ASP A 260 -9.45 31.20 -12.36
N TRP A 261 -8.98 30.99 -13.59
CA TRP A 261 -8.07 29.89 -13.91
C TRP A 261 -6.71 30.02 -13.21
N GLU A 262 -6.25 31.23 -12.90
CA GLU A 262 -4.98 31.39 -12.20
C GLU A 262 -5.07 30.82 -10.78
N TRP A 263 -6.20 31.03 -10.12
CA TRP A 263 -6.46 30.47 -8.80
C TRP A 263 -6.69 28.95 -8.85
N VAL A 264 -7.47 28.46 -9.82
CA VAL A 264 -7.73 27.02 -10.00
C VAL A 264 -6.44 26.24 -10.27
N ASP A 265 -5.56 26.76 -11.12
CA ASP A 265 -4.31 26.10 -11.53
C ASP A 265 -3.36 25.86 -10.35
N ARG A 266 -3.47 26.63 -9.25
CA ARG A 266 -2.65 26.45 -8.03
C ARG A 266 -3.02 25.20 -7.21
N HIS A 267 -4.24 24.69 -7.38
CA HIS A 267 -4.79 23.59 -6.59
C HIS A 267 -4.76 22.24 -7.32
N LEU A 268 -4.65 22.27 -8.65
CA LEU A 268 -4.73 21.09 -9.51
C LEU A 268 -3.39 20.72 -10.12
N THR A 269 -3.18 19.42 -10.29
CA THR A 269 -2.10 18.87 -11.11
C THR A 269 -2.39 19.14 -12.59
N PRO A 270 -1.37 19.10 -13.48
CA PRO A 270 -1.59 19.29 -14.91
C PRO A 270 -2.62 18.33 -15.53
N LYS A 271 -2.70 17.10 -15.02
CA LYS A 271 -3.65 16.08 -15.48
C LYS A 271 -5.09 16.40 -15.05
N GLU A 272 -5.28 16.79 -13.80
CA GLU A 272 -6.59 17.20 -13.27
C GLU A 272 -7.10 18.47 -13.96
N LEU A 273 -6.19 19.42 -14.21
CA LEU A 273 -6.50 20.65 -14.93
C LEU A 273 -6.94 20.36 -16.37
N ALA A 274 -6.24 19.48 -17.08
CA ALA A 274 -6.64 19.04 -18.41
C ALA A 274 -8.03 18.36 -18.39
N TYR A 275 -8.30 17.52 -17.38
CA TYR A 275 -9.61 16.91 -17.19
C TYR A 275 -10.69 17.95 -16.93
N LEU A 276 -10.43 18.93 -16.05
CA LEU A 276 -11.37 20.00 -15.70
C LEU A 276 -11.71 20.87 -16.92
N ARG A 277 -10.70 21.27 -17.70
CA ARG A 277 -10.90 22.06 -18.95
C ARG A 277 -11.65 21.30 -20.04
N SER A 278 -11.71 19.97 -19.97
CA SER A 278 -12.52 19.16 -20.89
C SER A 278 -14.00 19.04 -20.49
N GLN A 279 -14.37 19.48 -19.29
CA GLN A 279 -15.75 19.42 -18.81
C GLN A 279 -16.61 20.50 -19.46
N GLN A 280 -17.92 20.25 -19.48
CA GLN A 280 -18.88 21.30 -19.82
C GLN A 280 -18.77 22.45 -18.82
N PRO A 281 -18.92 23.71 -19.25
CA PRO A 281 -18.72 24.84 -18.35
C PRO A 281 -19.59 24.81 -17.07
N ALA A 282 -20.85 24.40 -17.20
CA ALA A 282 -21.78 24.20 -16.07
C ALA A 282 -21.31 23.14 -15.05
N GLN A 283 -20.37 22.27 -15.41
CA GLN A 283 -19.82 21.22 -14.55
C GLN A 283 -18.49 21.60 -13.91
N ILE A 284 -17.80 22.64 -14.41
CA ILE A 284 -16.45 23.02 -13.94
C ILE A 284 -16.46 23.31 -12.44
N TYR A 285 -17.44 24.09 -11.98
CA TYR A 285 -17.60 24.43 -10.56
C TYR A 285 -17.64 23.19 -9.67
N PHE A 286 -18.53 22.25 -10.01
CA PHE A 286 -18.77 21.06 -9.23
C PHE A 286 -17.58 20.09 -9.28
N VAL A 287 -17.00 19.87 -10.46
CA VAL A 287 -15.85 18.97 -10.64
C VAL A 287 -14.61 19.50 -9.93
N PHE A 288 -14.39 20.83 -9.92
CA PHE A 288 -13.32 21.43 -9.15
C PHE A 288 -13.46 21.13 -7.65
N TRP A 289 -14.64 21.37 -7.08
CA TRP A 289 -14.85 21.13 -5.64
C TRP A 289 -14.80 19.65 -5.28
N LYS A 290 -15.11 18.72 -6.21
CA LYS A 290 -14.82 17.29 -6.02
C LYS A 290 -13.34 16.99 -5.89
N PHE A 291 -12.52 17.57 -6.76
CA PHE A 291 -11.06 17.43 -6.63
C PHE A 291 -10.57 17.99 -5.30
N PHE A 292 -11.04 19.19 -4.93
CA PHE A 292 -10.66 19.83 -3.68
C PHE A 292 -11.03 18.96 -2.46
N ALA A 293 -12.29 18.52 -2.36
CA ALA A 293 -12.76 17.69 -1.25
C ALA A 293 -11.98 16.37 -1.15
N ALA A 294 -11.70 15.71 -2.29
CA ALA A 294 -10.89 14.50 -2.31
C ALA A 294 -9.44 14.74 -1.85
N LYS A 295 -8.84 15.85 -2.25
CA LYS A 295 -7.48 16.24 -1.85
C LYS A 295 -7.41 16.56 -0.37
N GLU A 296 -8.36 17.32 0.17
CA GLU A 296 -8.45 17.66 1.59
C GLU A 296 -8.71 16.43 2.47
N ALA A 297 -9.69 15.61 2.11
CA ALA A 297 -9.95 14.36 2.84
C ALA A 297 -8.70 13.46 2.82
N SER A 298 -8.03 13.33 1.68
CA SER A 298 -6.80 12.53 1.57
C SER A 298 -5.63 13.13 2.34
N HIS A 299 -5.48 14.45 2.36
CA HIS A 299 -4.47 15.16 3.17
C HIS A 299 -4.63 14.79 4.64
N LYS A 300 -5.86 14.87 5.18
CA LYS A 300 -6.16 14.51 6.57
C LYS A 300 -5.89 13.03 6.84
N ALA A 301 -6.30 12.12 5.95
CA ALA A 301 -6.02 10.69 6.08
C ALA A 301 -4.51 10.38 6.12
N LEU A 302 -3.74 11.05 5.25
CA LEU A 302 -2.28 10.88 5.18
C LEU A 302 -1.59 11.48 6.41
N ALA A 303 -2.02 12.65 6.88
CA ALA A 303 -1.49 13.25 8.10
C ALA A 303 -1.63 12.31 9.32
N GLN A 304 -2.77 11.63 9.44
CA GLN A 304 -3.00 10.62 10.49
C GLN A 304 -2.05 9.43 10.43
N SER A 305 -1.53 9.11 9.24
CA SER A 305 -0.51 8.08 9.04
C SER A 305 0.93 8.54 9.30
N GLY A 306 1.12 9.82 9.67
CA GLY A 306 2.43 10.45 9.82
C GLY A 306 3.04 10.93 8.49
N LEU A 307 2.30 10.88 7.39
CA LEU A 307 2.71 11.49 6.13
C LEU A 307 2.37 12.98 6.12
N GLN A 308 3.40 13.81 6.23
CA GLN A 308 3.24 15.25 6.15
C GLN A 308 3.05 15.68 4.69
N THR A 309 1.84 16.10 4.35
CA THR A 309 1.54 16.88 3.17
C THR A 309 1.53 18.36 3.56
N PRO A 310 2.33 19.24 2.92
CA PRO A 310 2.32 20.66 3.25
C PRO A 310 0.93 21.23 3.08
N VAL A 311 0.46 22.00 4.06
CA VAL A 311 -0.87 22.63 4.04
C VAL A 311 -0.99 23.52 2.80
N GLY A 312 -2.07 23.36 2.03
CA GLY A 312 -2.32 24.11 0.79
C GLY A 312 -1.50 23.69 -0.43
N ALA A 313 -0.59 22.70 -0.33
CA ALA A 313 0.20 22.20 -1.45
C ALA A 313 -0.41 20.93 -2.08
N TYR A 314 -1.65 21.01 -2.57
CA TYR A 314 -2.32 19.85 -3.18
C TYR A 314 -1.72 19.38 -4.51
N GLY A 315 -0.74 20.11 -5.06
CA GLY A 315 0.03 19.65 -6.23
C GLY A 315 0.78 18.33 -5.97
N MET A 316 0.92 17.90 -4.71
CA MET A 316 1.48 16.59 -4.36
C MET A 316 0.44 15.47 -4.33
N LEU A 317 -0.84 15.77 -4.51
CA LEU A 317 -1.94 14.80 -4.54
C LEU A 317 -2.56 14.80 -5.94
N GLU A 318 -2.55 13.66 -6.62
CA GLU A 318 -3.25 13.47 -7.89
C GLU A 318 -4.50 12.62 -7.66
N VAL A 319 -5.65 13.13 -8.05
CA VAL A 319 -6.96 12.50 -7.92
C VAL A 319 -7.38 11.88 -9.26
N ASP A 320 -7.86 10.65 -9.18
CA ASP A 320 -8.54 9.92 -10.24
C ASP A 320 -10.01 9.74 -9.82
N LEU A 321 -10.87 10.66 -10.27
CA LEU A 321 -12.31 10.65 -9.93
C LEU A 321 -13.02 9.39 -10.45
N PHE A 322 -12.56 8.82 -11.56
CA PHE A 322 -13.15 7.61 -12.14
C PHE A 322 -12.84 6.38 -11.28
N ARG A 323 -11.60 6.24 -10.83
CA ARG A 323 -11.19 5.15 -9.94
C ARG A 323 -11.49 5.42 -8.47
N ARG A 324 -11.93 6.64 -8.14
CA ARG A 324 -12.13 7.12 -6.77
C ARG A 324 -10.89 6.90 -5.90
N GLN A 325 -9.75 7.37 -6.42
CA GLN A 325 -8.45 7.20 -5.78
C GLN A 325 -7.68 8.51 -5.79
N VAL A 326 -6.91 8.75 -4.74
CA VAL A 326 -5.94 9.85 -4.65
C VAL A 326 -4.56 9.27 -4.44
N VAL A 327 -3.58 9.77 -5.18
CA VAL A 327 -2.20 9.33 -5.13
C VAL A 327 -1.34 10.46 -4.60
N HIS A 328 -0.65 10.23 -3.48
CA HIS A 328 0.37 11.14 -2.99
C HIS A 328 1.64 10.99 -3.81
N LEU A 329 1.81 11.83 -4.83
CA LEU A 329 2.83 11.77 -5.88
C LEU A 329 4.26 11.52 -5.38
N PRO A 330 4.76 12.19 -4.31
CA PRO A 330 6.12 11.94 -3.81
C PRO A 330 6.35 10.49 -3.34
N THR A 331 5.28 9.86 -2.87
CA THR A 331 5.33 8.53 -2.26
C THR A 331 4.68 7.44 -3.12
N GLY A 332 3.78 7.79 -4.04
CA GLY A 332 2.90 6.83 -4.69
C GLY A 332 1.89 6.16 -3.74
N CYS A 333 1.81 6.61 -2.48
CA CYS A 333 0.81 6.14 -1.54
C CYS A 333 -0.58 6.46 -2.07
N GLN A 334 -1.50 5.52 -1.95
CA GLN A 334 -2.84 5.66 -2.49
C GLN A 334 -3.86 5.67 -1.37
N VAL A 335 -4.79 6.60 -1.48
CA VAL A 335 -5.95 6.77 -0.60
C VAL A 335 -7.18 6.48 -1.44
N GLU A 336 -8.04 5.61 -0.94
CA GLU A 336 -9.35 5.37 -1.56
C GLU A 336 -10.30 6.46 -1.07
N VAL A 337 -11.12 7.01 -1.97
CA VAL A 337 -12.08 8.05 -1.62
C VAL A 337 -13.50 7.61 -1.96
N ALA A 338 -14.47 8.11 -1.21
CA ALA A 338 -15.88 7.97 -1.53
C ALA A 338 -16.57 9.32 -1.36
N PHE A 339 -17.45 9.65 -2.31
CA PHE A 339 -18.36 10.77 -2.21
C PHE A 339 -19.70 10.24 -1.70
N THR A 340 -20.09 10.64 -0.50
CA THR A 340 -21.20 10.04 0.26
C THR A 340 -22.46 10.89 0.25
N ASP A 341 -22.30 12.21 0.12
CA ASP A 341 -23.38 13.16 -0.18
C ASP A 341 -22.91 14.05 -1.32
N ASP A 342 -23.47 13.85 -2.51
CA ASP A 342 -23.10 14.54 -3.74
C ASP A 342 -24.35 15.13 -4.38
N ASP A 343 -24.72 16.34 -3.96
CA ASP A 343 -25.92 17.03 -4.43
C ASP A 343 -25.65 18.50 -4.78
N ALA A 344 -26.71 19.28 -5.02
CA ALA A 344 -26.60 20.67 -5.44
C ALA A 344 -26.13 21.62 -4.32
N ASP A 345 -26.17 21.20 -3.05
CA ASP A 345 -25.88 22.03 -1.89
C ASP A 345 -24.50 21.75 -1.30
N LYS A 346 -24.04 20.49 -1.35
CA LYS A 346 -22.77 20.10 -0.74
C LYS A 346 -22.08 18.94 -1.46
N ILE A 347 -20.77 18.85 -1.22
CA ILE A 347 -19.95 17.68 -1.53
C ILE A 347 -19.34 17.18 -0.23
N HIS A 348 -19.60 15.92 0.11
CA HIS A 348 -18.97 15.23 1.24
C HIS A 348 -18.07 14.12 0.71
N CYS A 349 -16.78 14.15 1.08
CA CYS A 349 -15.77 13.20 0.67
C CYS A 349 -15.09 12.56 1.90
N ILE A 350 -14.97 11.24 1.86
CA ILE A 350 -14.27 10.45 2.85
C ILE A 350 -13.09 9.80 2.16
N ALA A 351 -11.96 9.74 2.86
CA ALA A 351 -10.73 9.18 2.36
C ALA A 351 -10.18 8.15 3.36
N VAL A 352 -9.76 6.98 2.89
CA VAL A 352 -9.18 5.94 3.72
C VAL A 352 -7.85 5.48 3.15
N LEU A 353 -6.83 5.42 4.00
CA LEU A 353 -5.55 4.85 3.63
C LEU A 353 -5.72 3.32 3.51
N ARG A 354 -5.55 2.79 2.30
CA ARG A 354 -5.72 1.38 1.89
C ARG A 354 -5.71 0.35 3.04
N GLY A 355 -6.82 -0.37 3.19
CA GLY A 355 -7.00 -1.45 4.16
C GLY A 355 -8.42 -1.58 4.70
N GLY A 356 -9.21 -0.49 4.67
CA GLY A 356 -10.66 -0.49 4.84
C GLY A 356 -11.35 -0.24 3.50
N PHE A 357 -12.33 -1.06 3.14
CA PHE A 357 -13.20 -0.76 2.00
C PHE A 357 -14.26 0.24 2.45
N ILE A 358 -14.40 1.36 1.71
CA ILE A 358 -15.51 2.28 1.95
C ILE A 358 -16.76 1.73 1.26
N GLY A 359 -17.72 1.23 2.02
CA GLY A 359 -19.03 0.82 1.53
C GLY A 359 -19.12 -0.58 0.91
N ASP A 360 -18.39 -1.55 1.45
CA ASP A 360 -18.65 -2.98 1.18
C ASP A 360 -19.56 -3.53 2.29
N GLU A 361 -20.83 -3.83 1.98
CA GLU A 361 -21.81 -4.36 2.95
C GLU A 361 -21.37 -5.72 3.55
N ASP A 362 -20.41 -6.40 2.91
CA ASP A 362 -19.99 -7.76 3.26
C ASP A 362 -18.74 -7.83 4.17
N ASN A 363 -18.08 -6.71 4.52
CA ASN A 363 -16.88 -6.74 5.38
C ASN A 363 -16.77 -5.52 6.34
N PRO A 364 -16.79 -5.73 7.67
CA PRO A 364 -16.79 -4.67 8.67
C PRO A 364 -15.37 -4.09 8.82
N GLY A 365 -15.06 -3.14 7.95
CA GLY A 365 -14.10 -2.08 8.17
C GLY A 365 -14.81 -0.75 7.99
N ASP A 366 -15.96 -0.59 8.64
CA ASP A 366 -16.88 0.51 8.38
C ASP A 366 -16.28 1.82 8.88
N VAL A 367 -15.92 2.66 7.92
CA VAL A 367 -15.95 4.08 8.19
C VAL A 367 -17.40 4.41 8.49
N LEU A 368 -17.67 4.91 9.69
CA LEU A 368 -18.95 5.52 10.01
C LEU A 368 -18.81 7.01 9.80
N TRP A 369 -19.81 7.63 9.16
CA TRP A 369 -19.79 9.05 8.88
C TRP A 369 -21.17 9.66 8.95
N LYS A 370 -21.19 10.98 9.15
CA LYS A 370 -22.41 11.78 9.08
C LYS A 370 -22.08 13.24 8.77
N VAL A 371 -23.04 13.89 8.13
CA VAL A 371 -23.03 15.34 7.88
C VAL A 371 -24.25 15.94 8.56
N ASP A 372 -24.05 17.02 9.30
CA ASP A 372 -25.11 17.81 9.91
C ASP A 372 -25.03 19.26 9.43
N GLU A 373 -26.19 19.92 9.36
CA GLU A 373 -26.24 21.37 9.23
C GLU A 373 -25.92 22.02 10.59
N VAL A 374 -25.08 23.04 10.57
CA VAL A 374 -24.59 23.78 11.73
C VAL A 374 -25.62 24.87 12.05
N PRO A 375 -26.12 24.93 13.30
CA PRO A 375 -26.97 26.03 13.75
C PRO A 375 -26.30 27.39 13.54
N ALA A 376 -27.07 28.41 13.17
CA ALA A 376 -26.53 29.74 12.81
C ALA A 376 -25.72 30.42 13.95
N ASP A 377 -25.98 30.05 15.20
CA ASP A 377 -25.35 30.55 16.41
C ASP A 377 -24.22 29.65 16.94
N ALA A 378 -23.96 28.51 16.30
CA ALA A 378 -22.96 27.54 16.74
C ALA A 378 -21.62 27.72 16.01
N ALA A 379 -20.51 27.54 16.74
CA ALA A 379 -19.20 27.39 16.12
C ALA A 379 -19.10 26.00 15.46
N ALA A 380 -18.90 25.96 14.14
CA ALA A 380 -18.95 24.72 13.36
C ALA A 380 -17.97 23.64 13.85
N GLN A 381 -16.77 24.03 14.31
CA GLN A 381 -15.77 23.10 14.83
C GLN A 381 -16.23 22.45 16.16
N ASP A 382 -16.78 23.24 17.08
CA ASP A 382 -17.26 22.73 18.37
C ASP A 382 -18.50 21.86 18.19
N TYR A 383 -19.40 22.26 17.29
CA TYR A 383 -20.55 21.47 16.89
C TYR A 383 -20.13 20.12 16.28
N ALA A 384 -19.16 20.12 15.35
CA ALA A 384 -18.64 18.90 14.73
C ALA A 384 -18.05 17.94 15.79
N ARG A 385 -17.30 18.46 16.76
CA ARG A 385 -16.76 17.67 17.88
C ARG A 385 -17.89 17.07 18.72
N GLU A 386 -18.83 17.89 19.18
CA GLU A 386 -19.94 17.41 20.03
C GLU A 386 -20.77 16.32 19.32
N GLN A 387 -21.15 16.55 18.06
CA GLN A 387 -21.93 15.59 17.29
C GLN A 387 -21.14 14.32 16.99
N CYS A 388 -19.82 14.41 16.75
CA CYS A 388 -18.98 13.23 16.59
C CYS A 388 -18.99 12.34 17.83
N LEU A 389 -18.87 12.90 19.05
CA LEU A 389 -18.93 12.09 20.28
C LEU A 389 -20.31 11.43 20.46
N LYS A 390 -21.38 12.16 20.14
CA LYS A 390 -22.75 11.62 20.17
C LYS A 390 -22.91 10.47 19.20
N PHE A 391 -22.44 10.65 17.97
CA PHE A 391 -22.53 9.65 16.92
C PHE A 391 -21.73 8.39 17.24
N ILE A 392 -20.51 8.53 17.78
CA ILE A 392 -19.70 7.40 18.26
C ILE A 392 -20.45 6.61 19.33
N ALA A 393 -21.00 7.29 20.33
CA ALA A 393 -21.74 6.62 21.40
C ALA A 393 -23.01 5.91 20.91
N GLN A 394 -23.72 6.51 19.94
CA GLN A 394 -24.92 5.91 19.33
C GLN A 394 -24.59 4.69 18.46
N SER A 395 -23.38 4.61 17.93
CA SER A 395 -22.95 3.55 17.02
C SER A 395 -22.28 2.36 17.74
N SER A 396 -22.19 2.39 19.08
CA SER A 396 -21.54 1.35 19.86
C SER A 396 -22.31 1.03 21.13
N ASP A 397 -22.80 -0.20 21.24
CA ASP A 397 -23.49 -0.70 22.45
C ASP A 397 -22.59 -0.69 23.71
N GLU A 398 -21.27 -0.64 23.54
CA GLU A 398 -20.33 -0.59 24.66
C GLU A 398 -20.18 0.82 25.28
N ILE A 399 -20.66 1.86 24.60
CA ILE A 399 -20.48 3.25 25.01
C ILE A 399 -21.82 3.76 25.55
N PRO A 400 -22.04 3.73 26.88
CA PRO A 400 -23.34 4.00 27.46
C PRO A 400 -23.80 5.46 27.27
N SER A 401 -22.87 6.40 27.08
CA SER A 401 -23.15 7.82 26.94
C SER A 401 -21.97 8.57 26.31
N PRO A 402 -22.20 9.64 25.54
CA PRO A 402 -21.13 10.52 25.04
C PRO A 402 -20.27 11.13 26.16
N SER A 403 -20.80 11.24 27.38
CA SER A 403 -20.11 11.84 28.53
C SER A 403 -18.87 11.07 29.00
N VAL A 404 -18.70 9.80 28.61
CA VAL A 404 -17.48 9.02 28.91
C VAL A 404 -16.39 9.22 27.86
N LEU A 405 -16.69 9.97 26.80
CA LEU A 405 -15.79 10.30 25.71
C LEU A 405 -15.32 11.76 25.80
N ALA A 406 -14.12 12.02 25.31
CA ALA A 406 -13.61 13.38 25.12
C ALA A 406 -12.68 13.46 23.91
N PHE A 407 -12.51 14.65 23.36
CA PHE A 407 -11.46 14.91 22.38
C PHE A 407 -10.12 15.22 23.05
N SER A 408 -9.05 14.82 22.38
CA SER A 408 -7.68 15.27 22.59
C SER A 408 -7.07 15.60 21.23
N GLU A 409 -5.99 16.36 21.22
CA GLU A 409 -5.26 16.72 20.00
C GLU A 409 -3.79 16.39 20.18
N GLN A 410 -3.22 15.68 19.21
CA GLN A 410 -1.81 15.35 19.18
C GLN A 410 -1.27 15.70 17.78
N ASP A 411 -0.33 16.64 17.72
CA ASP A 411 0.26 17.12 16.46
C ASP A 411 -0.77 17.60 15.43
N GLY A 412 -1.86 18.24 15.89
CA GLY A 412 -2.95 18.72 15.02
C GLY A 412 -3.98 17.64 14.64
N ILE A 413 -3.80 16.40 15.11
CA ILE A 413 -4.67 15.27 14.78
C ILE A 413 -5.63 15.02 15.93
N PRO A 414 -6.96 14.99 15.69
CA PRO A 414 -7.93 14.68 16.72
C PRO A 414 -7.82 13.22 17.18
N LYS A 415 -7.91 13.00 18.49
CA LYS A 415 -7.94 11.70 19.15
C LYS A 415 -9.13 11.63 20.09
N ILE A 416 -9.68 10.43 20.28
CA ILE A 416 -10.75 10.19 21.25
C ILE A 416 -10.16 9.60 22.52
N LEU A 417 -10.60 10.10 23.65
CA LEU A 417 -10.37 9.53 24.97
C LEU A 417 -11.65 8.82 25.43
N ARG A 418 -11.54 7.59 25.94
CA ARG A 418 -12.61 6.90 26.68
C ARG A 418 -12.14 6.75 28.12
N SER A 419 -12.83 7.39 29.06
CA SER A 419 -12.45 7.40 30.47
C SER A 419 -10.97 7.77 30.70
N GLY A 420 -10.49 8.80 29.98
CA GLY A 420 -9.12 9.31 30.09
C GLY A 420 -8.04 8.52 29.34
N LYS A 421 -8.40 7.43 28.64
CA LYS A 421 -7.45 6.65 27.82
C LYS A 421 -7.66 6.90 26.34
N ILE A 422 -6.57 7.11 25.59
CA ILE A 422 -6.62 7.26 24.13
C ILE A 422 -7.17 5.98 23.52
N CYS A 423 -8.22 6.14 22.73
CA CYS A 423 -8.75 5.10 21.84
C CYS A 423 -8.04 5.22 20.50
N ASP A 424 -7.65 4.09 19.94
CA ASP A 424 -7.10 4.03 18.59
C ASP A 424 -8.24 4.01 17.57
N TRP A 425 -9.09 5.04 17.59
CA TRP A 425 -10.12 5.28 16.59
C TRP A 425 -9.64 6.35 15.64
N GLY A 426 -9.71 6.08 14.34
CA GLY A 426 -9.33 7.05 13.31
C GLY A 426 -10.46 8.01 13.14
N VAL A 427 -10.35 9.21 13.72
CA VAL A 427 -11.42 10.22 13.68
C VAL A 427 -10.99 11.37 12.77
N SER A 428 -11.90 11.83 11.93
CA SER A 428 -11.69 13.03 11.12
C SER A 428 -12.91 13.94 11.19
N LEU A 429 -12.64 15.23 11.38
CA LEU A 429 -13.64 16.28 11.45
C LEU A 429 -13.42 17.23 10.27
N SER A 430 -14.51 17.72 9.69
CA SER A 430 -14.47 18.84 8.74
C SER A 430 -15.69 19.72 8.90
N HIS A 431 -15.59 20.96 8.43
CA HIS A 431 -16.71 21.87 8.34
C HIS A 431 -16.51 22.85 7.18
N SER A 432 -17.59 23.27 6.56
CA SER A 432 -17.59 24.28 5.50
C SER A 432 -18.92 24.98 5.46
N GLY A 433 -18.90 26.31 5.52
CA GLY A 433 -20.12 27.13 5.57
C GLY A 433 -21.08 26.65 6.65
N ARG A 434 -22.24 26.15 6.22
CA ARG A 434 -23.31 25.66 7.08
C ARG A 434 -23.23 24.18 7.43
N PHE A 435 -22.23 23.44 6.95
CA PHE A 435 -22.14 22.00 7.18
C PHE A 435 -20.96 21.62 8.07
N ALA A 436 -21.20 20.65 8.94
CA ALA A 436 -20.18 19.93 9.70
C ALA A 436 -20.24 18.46 9.31
N ALA A 437 -19.08 17.87 9.04
CA ALA A 437 -18.95 16.46 8.74
C ALA A 437 -17.99 15.82 9.74
N TYR A 438 -18.30 14.60 10.15
CA TYR A 438 -17.44 13.82 11.01
C TYR A 438 -17.49 12.35 10.59
N SER A 439 -16.33 11.71 10.69
CA SER A 439 -16.21 10.28 10.44
C SER A 439 -15.29 9.64 11.46
N PHE A 440 -15.51 8.36 11.72
CA PHE A 440 -14.61 7.55 12.52
C PHE A 440 -14.54 6.12 12.01
N MET A 441 -13.39 5.48 12.18
CA MET A 441 -13.20 4.06 11.90
C MET A 441 -13.03 3.30 13.22
N ILE A 442 -13.80 2.23 13.37
CA ILE A 442 -13.65 1.24 14.44
C ILE A 442 -12.71 0.15 13.95
N SER A 443 -11.70 -0.21 14.74
CA SER A 443 -10.74 -1.29 14.45
C SER A 443 -11.10 -2.63 15.08
#